data_AF-A0A5J5CIW8-F1
#
_entry.id   AF-A0A5J5CIW8-F1
#
_cell.length_a   1.000
_cell.length_b   1.000
_cell.length_c   1.000
_cell.angle_alpha   90.00
_cell.angle_beta   90.00
_cell.angle_gamma   90.00
#
_symmetry.space_group_name_H-M   'P 1'
#
loop_
_entity.id
_entity.type
_entity.pdbx_description
1 polymer ?
#
loop_
_entity_poly.entity_id
_entity_poly.type
_entity_poly.pdbx_seq_one_letter_code
_entity_poly.pdbx_strand_id
1 'polypeptide(L)'
;MFKTNTSTEKTDRPCSIISSHTQTCHTLLIMTHIILPIILMLLHYKHFLFSLSVLQCSDTDGVCPLRCDSFDIACYVIDNNGFVLISKQQSDAARFFGEVDGSVMTTLIRMGMFKR
;
A
#
# COMPACT_ATOMS: atom_id res chain seq x y z
N MET A 1 55.25 -31.92 11.81
CA MET A 1 55.06 -32.45 10.45
C MET A 1 53.56 -32.70 10.33
N PHE A 2 52.74 -31.94 9.61
CA PHE A 2 52.89 -31.22 8.35
C PHE A 2 52.48 -29.75 8.46
N LYS A 3 53.22 -28.89 7.74
CA LYS A 3 52.85 -27.52 7.37
C LYS A 3 52.02 -27.59 6.10
N THR A 4 50.98 -26.76 5.98
CA THR A 4 50.50 -26.29 4.66
C THR A 4 50.37 -24.77 4.71
N ASN A 5 51.47 -24.11 4.37
CA ASN A 5 51.47 -22.81 3.70
C ASN A 5 50.91 -22.99 2.28
N THR A 6 50.11 -22.03 1.81
CA THR A 6 50.25 -21.26 0.53
C THR A 6 48.89 -20.64 0.20
N SER A 7 48.73 -19.32 0.43
CA SER A 7 48.66 -18.28 -0.62
C SER A 7 47.60 -18.59 -1.70
N THR A 8 46.54 -17.81 -1.86
CA THR A 8 46.64 -16.52 -2.56
C THR A 8 45.31 -15.76 -2.49
N GLU A 9 45.43 -14.49 -2.13
CA GLU A 9 44.55 -13.39 -2.50
C GLU A 9 44.27 -13.36 -4.01
N LYS A 10 43.00 -13.39 -4.45
CA LYS A 10 42.53 -12.65 -5.64
C LYS A 10 41.00 -12.72 -5.86
N THR A 11 40.38 -11.55 -5.72
CA THR A 11 39.40 -10.91 -6.64
C THR A 11 38.17 -11.67 -7.13
N ASP A 12 36.99 -11.06 -6.89
CA ASP A 12 35.83 -10.96 -7.79
C ASP A 12 35.69 -12.03 -8.88
N ARG A 13 34.71 -12.95 -8.72
CA ARG A 13 33.71 -13.36 -9.75
C ARG A 13 32.81 -14.52 -9.29
N PRO A 14 31.64 -14.74 -9.95
CA PRO A 14 30.38 -15.11 -9.33
C PRO A 14 30.23 -16.61 -9.08
N CYS A 15 29.38 -16.96 -8.09
CA CYS A 15 28.96 -18.33 -7.80
C CYS A 15 28.59 -19.10 -9.09
N SER A 16 29.41 -20.08 -9.46
CA SER A 16 29.13 -21.04 -10.54
C SER A 16 29.17 -22.45 -9.95
N ILE A 17 28.04 -22.95 -9.44
CA ILE A 17 27.85 -24.39 -9.14
C ILE A 17 26.43 -24.80 -9.59
N ILE A 18 26.36 -25.85 -10.40
CA ILE A 18 25.15 -26.41 -11.01
C ILE A 18 24.36 -27.22 -9.97
N SER A 19 23.16 -26.80 -9.57
CA SER A 19 22.12 -27.58 -8.84
C SER A 19 21.11 -26.60 -8.25
N SER A 20 19.78 -26.85 -8.36
CA SER A 20 18.59 -26.31 -7.64
C SER A 20 18.61 -24.90 -6.99
N HIS A 21 19.71 -24.56 -6.34
CA HIS A 21 20.10 -23.31 -5.73
C HIS A 21 20.23 -22.09 -6.68
N THR A 22 20.53 -22.29 -7.97
CA THR A 22 20.59 -21.18 -8.95
C THR A 22 19.20 -20.67 -9.31
N GLN A 23 18.21 -21.56 -9.42
CA GLN A 23 16.81 -21.18 -9.59
C GLN A 23 16.28 -20.51 -8.33
N THR A 24 16.55 -21.03 -7.14
CA THR A 24 16.10 -20.37 -5.89
C THR A 24 16.77 -19.01 -5.68
N CYS A 25 18.05 -18.85 -6.02
CA CYS A 25 18.76 -17.56 -5.96
C CYS A 25 18.23 -16.56 -6.99
N HIS A 26 17.99 -16.98 -8.23
CA HIS A 26 17.35 -16.12 -9.24
C HIS A 26 15.93 -15.72 -8.84
N THR A 27 15.12 -16.67 -8.37
CA THR A 27 13.78 -16.37 -7.87
C THR A 27 13.84 -15.40 -6.70
N LEU A 28 14.75 -15.61 -5.73
CA LEU A 28 14.91 -14.71 -4.59
C LEU A 28 15.35 -13.30 -5.03
N LEU A 29 16.30 -13.18 -5.96
CA LEU A 29 16.76 -11.91 -6.52
C LEU A 29 15.63 -11.19 -7.27
N ILE A 30 14.82 -11.91 -8.05
CA ILE A 30 13.64 -11.37 -8.73
C ILE A 30 12.59 -10.91 -7.70
N MET A 31 12.36 -11.69 -6.64
CA MET A 31 11.41 -11.32 -5.61
C MET A 31 11.82 -10.06 -4.86
N THR A 32 13.11 -9.91 -4.53
CA THR A 32 13.60 -8.76 -3.73
C THR A 32 13.89 -7.52 -4.56
N HIS A 33 14.43 -7.64 -5.78
CA HIS A 33 14.85 -6.49 -6.59
C HIS A 33 13.85 -6.09 -7.67
N ILE A 34 12.85 -6.91 -7.98
CA ILE A 34 11.85 -6.61 -9.03
C ILE A 34 10.44 -6.61 -8.43
N ILE A 35 10.01 -7.73 -7.85
CA ILE A 35 8.62 -7.88 -7.37
C ILE A 35 8.36 -6.98 -6.16
N LEU A 36 9.22 -7.01 -5.13
CA LEU A 36 9.09 -6.20 -3.93
C LEU A 36 9.05 -4.69 -4.20
N PRO A 37 9.97 -4.10 -5.01
CA PRO A 37 9.87 -2.68 -5.34
C PRO A 37 8.65 -2.36 -6.20
N ILE A 38 8.22 -3.25 -7.10
CA ILE A 38 6.97 -3.05 -7.86
C ILE A 38 5.77 -3.04 -6.92
N ILE A 39 5.68 -3.98 -5.97
CA ILE A 39 4.61 -4.02 -4.97
C ILE A 39 4.64 -2.76 -4.11
N LEU A 40 5.83 -2.32 -3.67
CA LEU A 40 6.00 -1.12 -2.85
C LEU A 40 5.59 0.14 -3.64
N MET A 41 5.99 0.24 -4.90
CA MET A 41 5.57 1.32 -5.82
C MET A 41 4.05 1.31 -6.05
N LEU A 42 3.44 0.14 -6.26
CA LEU A 42 1.99 0.01 -6.43
C LEU A 42 1.23 0.36 -5.14
N LEU A 43 1.73 -0.05 -3.98
CA LEU A 43 1.15 0.27 -2.68
C LEU A 43 1.26 1.77 -2.40
N HIS A 44 2.43 2.36 -2.63
CA HIS A 44 2.64 3.80 -2.53
C HIS A 44 1.78 4.57 -3.52
N TYR A 45 1.61 4.08 -4.75
CA TYR A 45 0.74 4.70 -5.75
C TYR A 45 -0.73 4.64 -5.32
N LYS A 46 -1.20 3.52 -4.77
CA LYS A 46 -2.56 3.42 -4.22
C LYS A 46 -2.77 4.37 -3.04
N HIS A 47 -1.78 4.48 -2.16
CA HIS A 47 -1.79 5.41 -1.03
C HIS A 47 -1.72 6.87 -1.48
N PHE A 48 -0.94 7.16 -2.54
CA PHE A 48 -0.79 8.47 -3.15
C PHE A 48 -2.05 8.90 -3.91
N LEU A 49 -2.66 8.01 -4.68
CA LEU A 49 -3.94 8.25 -5.36
C LEU A 49 -5.05 8.53 -4.36
N PHE A 50 -5.10 7.79 -3.25
CA PHE A 50 -6.02 8.09 -2.17
C PHE A 50 -5.74 9.49 -1.61
N SER A 51 -4.48 9.81 -1.27
CA SER A 51 -4.11 11.14 -0.78
C SER A 51 -4.47 12.27 -1.75
N LEU A 52 -4.41 12.04 -3.06
CA LEU A 52 -4.79 13.02 -4.09
C LEU A 52 -6.30 13.23 -4.17
N SER A 53 -7.11 12.18 -4.00
CA SER A 53 -8.57 12.29 -4.10
C SER A 53 -9.21 12.99 -2.90
N VAL A 54 -8.55 12.98 -1.74
CA VAL A 54 -9.06 13.60 -0.51
C VAL A 54 -8.43 14.95 -0.16
N LEU A 55 -7.48 15.45 -0.97
CA LEU A 55 -6.95 16.81 -0.83
C LEU A 55 -7.85 17.83 -1.55
N GLN A 56 -9.08 18.02 -1.07
CA GLN A 56 -9.88 19.20 -1.42
C GLN A 56 -9.69 20.28 -0.34
N CYS A 57 -8.63 21.07 -0.45
CA CYS A 57 -8.44 22.26 0.37
C CYS A 57 -8.68 23.49 -0.52
N SER A 58 -9.72 24.27 -0.23
CA SER A 58 -10.10 25.45 -1.02
C SER A 58 -10.13 26.76 -0.22
N ASP A 59 -9.52 26.86 0.97
CA ASP A 59 -9.65 28.10 1.74
C ASP A 59 -8.37 28.60 2.41
N THR A 60 -8.39 29.90 2.66
CA THR A 60 -7.36 30.90 2.43
C THR A 60 -6.39 31.15 3.59
N ASP A 61 -6.37 30.27 4.61
CA ASP A 61 -5.65 30.50 5.88
C ASP A 61 -4.59 29.43 6.25
N GLY A 62 -4.08 28.68 5.26
CA GLY A 62 -2.80 27.96 5.39
C GLY A 62 -2.78 26.68 6.24
N VAL A 63 -3.88 26.29 6.90
CA VAL A 63 -3.99 25.00 7.61
C VAL A 63 -5.20 24.24 7.07
N CYS A 64 -4.96 23.08 6.44
CA CYS A 64 -6.02 22.18 5.98
C CYS A 64 -6.24 21.07 7.02
N PRO A 65 -7.31 21.12 7.83
CA PRO A 65 -7.56 20.15 8.89
C PRO A 65 -8.09 18.80 8.35
N LEU A 66 -8.58 18.76 7.12
CA LEU A 66 -9.21 17.57 6.53
C LEU A 66 -8.20 16.73 5.74
N ARG A 67 -7.22 16.16 6.42
CA ARG A 67 -6.26 15.24 5.81
C ARG A 67 -6.55 13.80 6.22
N CYS A 68 -6.63 12.90 5.25
CA CYS A 68 -6.87 11.48 5.47
C CYS A 68 -5.63 10.68 5.90
N ASP A 69 -4.48 11.37 6.05
CA ASP A 69 -3.32 10.83 6.74
C ASP A 69 -3.48 10.89 8.27
N SER A 70 -4.29 11.83 8.79
CA SER A 70 -4.57 11.99 10.22
C SER A 70 -5.29 10.78 10.82
N PHE A 71 -5.16 10.61 12.15
CA PHE A 71 -5.87 9.57 12.89
C PHE A 71 -7.25 10.03 13.38
N ASP A 72 -7.49 11.35 13.39
CA ASP A 72 -8.72 11.94 13.91
C ASP A 72 -9.87 11.92 12.90
N ILE A 73 -9.58 11.60 11.63
CA ILE A 73 -10.55 11.60 10.53
C ILE A 73 -10.50 10.25 9.80
N ALA A 74 -11.68 9.63 9.63
CA ALA A 74 -11.84 8.43 8.83
C ALA A 74 -12.28 8.79 7.40
N CYS A 75 -11.63 8.21 6.41
CA CYS A 75 -11.86 8.53 5.00
C CYS A 75 -12.23 7.28 4.19
N TYR A 76 -13.27 7.43 3.38
CA TYR A 76 -13.91 6.34 2.64
C TYR A 76 -14.19 6.76 1.20
N VAL A 77 -13.96 5.85 0.26
CA VAL A 77 -14.49 5.93 -1.11
C VAL A 77 -15.62 4.93 -1.21
N ILE A 78 -16.82 5.41 -1.50
CA ILE A 78 -18.06 4.61 -1.52
C ILE A 78 -18.59 4.59 -2.95
N ASP A 79 -19.04 3.44 -3.41
CA ASP A 79 -19.71 3.32 -4.70
C ASP A 79 -21.14 3.89 -4.66
N ASN A 80 -21.81 3.93 -5.80
CA ASN A 80 -23.19 4.40 -5.92
C ASN A 80 -24.22 3.46 -5.26
N ASN A 81 -23.82 2.25 -4.86
CA ASN A 81 -24.66 1.29 -4.17
C ASN A 81 -24.45 1.34 -2.64
N GLY A 82 -23.57 2.21 -2.14
CA GLY A 82 -23.29 2.40 -0.72
C GLY A 82 -22.24 1.43 -0.16
N PHE A 83 -21.47 0.72 -0.99
CA PHE A 83 -20.39 -0.17 -0.56
C PHE A 83 -19.05 0.56 -0.54
N VAL A 84 -18.24 0.27 0.48
CA VAL A 84 -16.90 0.85 0.64
C VAL A 84 -15.91 0.19 -0.32
N LEU A 85 -15.33 0.99 -1.22
CA LEU A 85 -14.27 0.56 -2.15
C LEU A 85 -12.87 0.75 -1.56
N ILE A 86 -12.64 1.88 -0.88
CA ILE A 86 -11.35 2.24 -0.30
C ILE A 86 -11.56 2.80 1.10
N SER A 87 -10.79 2.29 2.06
CA SER A 87 -10.75 2.73 3.45
C SER A 87 -9.34 2.55 4.02
N LYS A 88 -8.99 3.35 5.04
CA LYS A 88 -7.76 3.14 5.83
C LYS A 88 -7.83 1.85 6.65
N GLN A 89 -9.00 1.55 7.19
CA GLN A 89 -9.29 0.33 7.93
C GLN A 89 -9.68 -0.79 6.95
N GLN A 90 -8.82 -1.81 6.81
CA GLN A 90 -9.08 -2.92 5.87
C GLN A 90 -10.37 -3.70 6.16
N SER A 91 -10.80 -3.76 7.43
CA SER A 91 -12.06 -4.44 7.82
C SER A 91 -13.31 -3.77 7.27
N ASP A 92 -13.22 -2.53 6.82
CA ASP A 92 -14.38 -1.77 6.32
C ASP A 92 -14.54 -1.93 4.80
N ALA A 93 -13.50 -2.35 4.09
CA ALA A 93 -13.55 -2.55 2.66
C ALA A 93 -14.59 -3.63 2.29
N ALA A 94 -15.32 -3.40 1.20
CA ALA A 94 -16.42 -4.22 0.70
C ALA A 94 -17.63 -4.37 1.64
N ARG A 95 -17.67 -3.67 2.77
CA ARG A 95 -18.87 -3.61 3.63
C ARG A 95 -19.83 -2.53 3.14
N PHE A 96 -21.11 -2.70 3.45
CA PHE A 96 -22.09 -1.63 3.28
C PHE A 96 -21.79 -0.50 4.27
N PHE A 97 -21.64 0.73 3.77
CA PHE A 97 -21.21 1.85 4.61
C PHE A 97 -22.22 2.16 5.73
N GLY A 98 -23.51 1.87 5.55
CA GLY A 98 -24.50 2.02 6.62
C GLY A 98 -24.30 1.07 7.82
N GLU A 99 -23.56 -0.04 7.65
CA GLU A 99 -23.14 -0.90 8.76
C GLU A 99 -21.82 -0.45 9.41
N VAL A 100 -21.04 0.37 8.71
CA VAL A 100 -19.80 0.96 9.20
C VAL A 100 -20.13 2.22 10.01
N ASP A 101 -20.90 3.14 9.42
CA ASP A 101 -21.41 4.35 10.06
C ASP A 101 -22.82 4.71 9.57
N GLY A 102 -23.83 4.22 10.29
CA GLY A 102 -25.22 4.49 9.99
C GLY A 102 -25.63 5.96 10.19
N SER A 103 -24.92 6.72 11.03
CA SER A 103 -25.23 8.11 11.32
C SER A 103 -24.89 9.01 10.13
N VAL A 104 -23.71 8.79 9.53
CA VAL A 104 -23.27 9.47 8.32
C VAL A 104 -24.12 9.03 7.14
N MET A 105 -24.37 7.72 6.98
CA MET A 105 -25.25 7.23 5.89
C MET A 105 -26.66 7.85 5.95
N THR A 106 -27.25 7.98 7.14
CA THR A 106 -28.55 8.65 7.31
C THR A 106 -28.50 10.10 6.86
N THR A 107 -27.41 10.80 7.16
CA THR A 107 -27.19 12.19 6.72
C THR A 107 -27.05 12.27 5.20
N LEU A 108 -26.27 11.38 4.58
CA LEU A 108 -26.10 11.32 3.13
C LEU A 108 -27.43 11.07 2.40
N ILE A 109 -28.28 10.19 2.94
CA ILE A 109 -29.64 9.98 2.43
C ILE A 109 -30.49 11.24 2.58
N ARG A 110 -30.43 11.92 3.74
CA ARG A 110 -31.16 13.17 3.99
C ARG A 110 -30.73 14.29 3.05
N MET A 111 -29.46 14.35 2.68
CA MET A 111 -28.92 15.30 1.69
C MET A 111 -29.23 14.91 0.24
N GLY A 112 -29.87 13.76 0.01
CA GLY A 112 -30.23 13.29 -1.33
C GLY A 112 -29.07 12.70 -2.14
N MET A 113 -27.92 12.43 -1.51
CA MET A 113 -26.77 11.81 -2.18
C MET A 113 -26.98 10.31 -2.43
N PHE A 114 -27.75 9.66 -1.55
CA PHE A 114 -28.14 8.25 -1.66
C PHE A 114 -29.64 8.08 -1.58
N LYS A 115 -30.15 7.02 -2.21
CA LYS A 115 -31.56 6.62 -2.14
C LYS A 115 -31.74 5.56 -1.06
N ARG A 116 -32.95 5.52 -0.51
CA ARG A 116 -33.40 4.50 0.44
C ARG A 116 -33.79 3.21 -0.27
#